data_AF-A0AAV5NIG7-F1
#
_entry.id   AF-A0AAV5NIG7-F1
#
_cell.length_a   1.000
_cell.length_b   1.000
_cell.length_c   1.000
_cell.angle_alpha   90.00
_cell.angle_beta   90.00
_cell.angle_gamma   90.00
#
_symmetry.space_group_name_H-M   'P 1'
#
loop_
_entity.id
_entity.type
_entity.pdbx_description
1 polymer ?
#
loop_
_entity_poly.entity_id
_entity_poly.type
_entity_poly.pdbx_seq_one_letter_code
_entity_poly.pdbx_strand_id
1 'polypeptide(L)'
;MAFGLISILGVVFNCHFWETGNILFEKTGIPAGLIHSSKRWYVRFGIDVWIESQSQGGVKLEKQVFSHHFDPQNKEVLIQFPVGAFGDTLAWMPYANRFAKKHGAHVTCALSGLISPLFEKAYPHIRFLRTRRSLTKGSATHSTGPIV
;
A
#
# COMPACT_ATOMS: atom_id res chain seq x y z
N MET A 1 -3.37 3.41 47.74
CA MET A 1 -3.51 3.98 46.39
C MET A 1 -3.28 2.85 45.40
N ALA A 2 -4.37 2.28 44.85
CA ALA A 2 -4.28 1.16 43.93
C ALA A 2 -3.89 1.68 42.54
N PHE A 3 -2.69 1.35 42.08
CA PHE A 3 -2.35 1.43 40.67
C PHE A 3 -3.26 0.45 39.94
N GLY A 4 -4.32 0.96 39.32
CA GLY A 4 -5.23 0.17 38.51
C GLY A 4 -4.45 -0.46 37.36
N LEU A 5 -4.20 -1.76 37.46
CA LEU A 5 -3.73 -2.58 36.34
C LEU A 5 -4.80 -2.54 35.26
N ILE A 6 -4.60 -1.70 34.26
CA ILE A 6 -5.36 -1.72 33.02
C ILE A 6 -4.86 -2.96 32.25
N SER A 7 -5.60 -4.07 32.35
CA SER A 7 -5.32 -5.25 31.53
C SER A 7 -5.69 -4.96 30.09
N ILE A 8 -4.69 -4.94 29.21
CA ILE A 8 -4.86 -4.88 27.76
C ILE A 8 -5.41 -6.24 27.30
N LEU A 9 -6.66 -6.29 26.82
CA LEU A 9 -7.28 -7.54 26.38
C LEU A 9 -6.94 -7.90 24.93
N GLY A 10 -6.57 -6.92 24.11
CA GLY A 10 -6.23 -7.18 22.72
C GLY A 10 -6.02 -5.94 21.88
N VAL A 11 -5.44 -6.14 20.71
CA VAL A 11 -5.28 -5.15 19.66
C VAL A 11 -6.28 -5.45 18.55
N VAL A 12 -7.00 -4.43 18.10
CA VAL A 12 -7.90 -4.48 16.94
C VAL A 12 -7.26 -3.71 15.80
N PHE A 13 -7.16 -4.36 14.65
CA PHE A 13 -6.63 -3.77 13.44
C PHE A 13 -7.75 -3.59 12.42
N ASN A 14 -7.93 -2.37 11.94
CA ASN A 14 -8.91 -2.00 10.93
C ASN A 14 -8.21 -1.43 9.70
N CYS A 15 -8.45 -2.06 8.56
CA CYS A 15 -8.11 -1.53 7.25
C CYS A 15 -9.40 -1.14 6.55
N HIS A 16 -9.50 0.12 6.11
CA HIS A 16 -10.71 0.65 5.51
C HIS A 16 -10.38 1.51 4.28
N PHE A 17 -11.38 1.75 3.45
CA PHE A 17 -11.28 2.73 2.37
C PHE A 17 -11.41 4.13 2.95
N TRP A 18 -10.39 4.97 2.79
CA TRP A 18 -10.38 6.33 3.33
C TRP A 18 -11.58 7.17 2.86
N GLU A 19 -12.03 6.98 1.62
CA GLU A 19 -13.11 7.80 1.06
C GLU A 19 -14.53 7.38 1.47
N THR A 20 -14.73 6.11 1.80
CA THR A 20 -16.07 5.57 2.07
C THR A 20 -16.23 5.10 3.51
N GLY A 21 -15.15 5.00 4.29
CA GLY A 21 -15.17 4.40 5.63
C GLY A 21 -15.48 2.91 5.63
N ASN A 22 -15.62 2.28 4.45
CA ASN A 22 -15.94 0.86 4.35
C ASN A 22 -14.77 0.03 4.87
N ILE A 23 -15.05 -0.78 5.89
CA ILE A 23 -14.09 -1.71 6.49
C ILE A 23 -13.78 -2.80 5.47
N LEU A 24 -12.52 -2.89 5.07
CA LEU A 24 -11.99 -3.92 4.17
C LEU A 24 -11.59 -5.17 4.93
N PHE A 25 -11.09 -4.98 6.15
CA PHE A 25 -10.55 -6.02 6.99
C PHE A 25 -10.55 -5.54 8.43
N GLU A 26 -11.13 -6.34 9.31
CA GLU A 26 -11.07 -6.17 10.75
C GLU A 26 -10.54 -7.47 11.35
N LYS A 27 -9.60 -7.35 12.29
CA LYS A 27 -9.11 -8.49 13.06
C LYS A 27 -8.77 -8.07 14.48
N THR A 28 -9.35 -8.78 15.43
CA THR A 28 -9.18 -8.59 16.87
C THR A 28 -8.21 -9.62 17.45
N GLY A 29 -7.63 -9.32 18.63
CA GLY A 29 -6.87 -10.29 19.41
C GLY A 29 -5.54 -10.71 18.77
N ILE A 30 -4.87 -9.83 18.02
CA ILE A 30 -3.56 -10.11 17.42
C ILE A 30 -2.46 -9.82 18.46
N PRO A 31 -1.73 -10.83 18.97
CA PRO A 31 -0.63 -10.60 19.91
C PRO A 31 0.61 -10.04 19.22
N ALA A 32 0.96 -10.58 18.05
CA ALA A 32 2.02 -10.09 17.16
C ALA A 32 1.86 -10.74 15.76
N GLY A 33 2.19 -10.00 14.69
CA GLY A 33 2.17 -10.54 13.33
C GLY A 33 2.23 -9.49 12.23
N LEU A 34 2.48 -9.94 11.00
CA LEU A 34 2.40 -9.12 9.79
C LEU A 34 0.98 -9.19 9.22
N ILE A 35 0.38 -8.04 8.94
CA ILE A 35 -0.95 -7.93 8.34
C ILE A 35 -0.79 -7.31 6.97
N HIS A 36 -1.32 -7.98 5.96
CA HIS A 36 -1.33 -7.51 4.58
C HIS A 36 -2.77 -7.48 4.06
N SER A 37 -3.09 -6.44 3.28
CA SER A 37 -4.36 -6.40 2.56
C SER A 37 -4.38 -7.45 1.45
N SER A 38 -5.55 -8.02 1.17
CA SER A 38 -5.76 -8.90 0.01
C SER A 38 -5.74 -8.15 -1.32
N LYS A 39 -5.92 -6.83 -1.30
CA LYS A 39 -5.89 -5.97 -2.49
C LYS A 39 -4.47 -5.52 -2.79
N ARG A 40 -4.01 -5.83 -4.01
CA ARG A 40 -2.65 -5.52 -4.51
C ARG A 40 -2.62 -4.43 -5.59
N TRP A 41 -3.70 -3.66 -5.69
CA TRP A 41 -3.80 -2.51 -6.58
C TRP A 41 -4.00 -1.24 -5.76
N TYR A 42 -3.75 -0.08 -6.40
CA TYR A 42 -3.86 1.20 -5.73
C TYR A 42 -5.26 1.40 -5.14
N VAL A 43 -5.25 1.61 -3.83
CA VAL A 43 -6.40 1.98 -3.00
C VAL A 43 -5.88 2.97 -1.97
N ARG A 44 -6.67 4.01 -1.68
CA ARG A 44 -6.43 4.87 -0.52
C ARG A 44 -6.80 4.13 0.75
N PHE A 45 -5.85 3.37 1.27
CA PHE A 45 -6.01 2.64 2.51
C PHE A 45 -5.94 3.60 3.70
N GLY A 46 -6.90 3.46 4.61
CA GLY A 46 -6.77 3.89 5.99
C GLY A 46 -6.50 2.69 6.88
N ILE A 47 -5.54 2.84 7.79
CA ILE A 47 -5.14 1.83 8.75
C ILE A 47 -5.34 2.43 10.13
N ASP A 48 -6.25 1.86 10.90
CA ASP A 48 -6.45 2.20 12.30
C ASP A 48 -6.13 1.02 13.20
N VAL A 49 -5.46 1.30 14.31
CA VAL A 49 -5.17 0.31 15.34
C VAL A 49 -5.74 0.80 16.65
N TRP A 50 -6.53 -0.06 17.28
CA TRP A 50 -7.21 0.20 18.53
C TRP A 50 -6.71 -0.78 19.58
N ILE A 51 -6.58 -0.33 20.82
CA ILE A 51 -6.30 -1.19 21.97
C ILE A 51 -7.57 -1.28 22.80
N GLU A 52 -7.98 -2.51 23.07
CA GLU A 52 -9.05 -2.82 24.00
C GLU A 52 -8.47 -3.00 25.40
N SER A 53 -9.04 -2.28 26.36
CA SER A 53 -8.69 -2.36 27.77
C SER A 53 -9.96 -2.50 28.60
N GLN A 54 -9.95 -3.42 29.56
CA GLN A 54 -11.04 -3.50 30.54
C GLN A 54 -10.69 -2.64 31.76
N SER A 55 -11.60 -1.74 32.13
CA SER A 55 -11.59 -1.14 33.45
C SER A 55 -12.24 -2.09 34.46
N GLN A 56 -11.83 -1.99 35.74
CA GLN A 56 -12.29 -2.84 36.85
C GLN A 56 -13.82 -2.80 37.13
N GLY A 57 -14.60 -2.05 36.33
CA GLY A 57 -16.07 -1.99 36.36
C GLY A 57 -16.77 -2.62 35.14
N GLY A 58 -16.08 -3.46 34.35
CA GLY A 58 -16.68 -4.14 33.18
C GLY A 58 -16.89 -3.26 31.94
N VAL A 59 -16.47 -1.98 32.00
CA VAL A 59 -16.53 -1.06 30.87
C VAL A 59 -15.37 -1.36 29.92
N LYS A 60 -15.72 -1.73 28.67
CA LYS A 60 -14.79 -1.88 27.57
C LYS A 60 -14.34 -0.49 27.11
N LEU A 61 -13.07 -0.17 27.29
CA LEU A 61 -12.47 1.05 26.77
C LEU A 61 -11.70 0.70 25.50
N GLU A 62 -12.06 1.38 24.42
CA GLU A 62 -11.36 1.30 23.13
C GLU A 62 -10.57 2.60 22.97
N LYS A 63 -9.25 2.47 22.83
CA LYS A 63 -8.36 3.60 22.59
C LYS A 63 -7.67 3.43 21.25
N GLN A 64 -7.85 4.40 20.36
CA GLN A 64 -7.06 4.46 19.13
C GLN A 64 -5.61 4.75 19.49
N VAL A 65 -4.71 3.89 19.04
CA VAL A 65 -3.26 4.04 19.26
C VAL A 65 -2.51 4.39 17.98
N PHE A 66 -3.09 4.10 16.83
CA PHE A 66 -2.50 4.41 15.54
C PHE A 66 -3.58 4.71 14.51
N SER A 67 -3.30 5.68 13.65
CA SER A 67 -4.09 5.99 12.46
C SER A 67 -3.13 6.39 11.36
N HIS A 68 -3.27 5.80 10.18
CA HIS A 68 -2.49 6.14 9.01
C HIS A 68 -3.33 6.11 7.76
N HIS A 69 -3.30 7.21 7.02
CA HIS A 69 -3.96 7.34 5.72
C HIS A 69 -2.91 7.45 4.63
N PHE A 70 -2.97 6.55 3.66
CA PHE A 70 -2.05 6.58 2.54
C PHE A 70 -2.44 7.66 1.53
N ASP A 71 -1.73 8.79 1.59
CA ASP A 71 -1.74 9.81 0.55
C ASP A 71 -0.48 9.70 -0.33
N PRO A 72 -0.62 9.49 -1.65
CA PRO A 72 0.51 9.48 -2.59
C PRO A 72 1.08 10.87 -2.94
N GLN A 73 0.46 11.98 -2.53
CA GLN A 73 0.94 13.33 -2.89
C GLN A 73 2.37 13.59 -2.41
N ASN A 74 3.24 14.05 -3.32
CA ASN A 74 4.67 14.29 -3.10
C ASN A 74 5.47 13.08 -2.60
N LYS A 75 4.90 11.87 -2.66
CA LYS A 75 5.60 10.63 -2.28
C LYS A 75 6.19 9.93 -3.49
N GLU A 76 7.25 9.17 -3.25
CA GLU A 76 7.83 8.30 -4.26
C GLU A 76 6.99 7.04 -4.41
N VAL A 77 6.53 6.77 -5.63
CA VAL A 77 5.72 5.58 -5.94
C VAL A 77 6.41 4.79 -7.03
N LEU A 78 6.66 3.51 -6.77
CA LEU A 78 7.27 2.60 -7.73
C LEU A 78 6.18 1.80 -8.46
N ILE A 79 6.15 1.90 -9.78
CA ILE A 79 5.27 1.10 -10.64
C ILE A 79 6.13 0.10 -11.39
N GLN A 80 5.98 -1.19 -11.08
CA GLN A 80 6.79 -2.24 -11.68
C GLN A 80 6.05 -2.92 -12.84
N PHE A 81 6.63 -2.85 -14.04
CA PHE A 81 6.10 -3.51 -15.22
C PHE A 81 6.72 -4.91 -15.41
N PRO A 82 5.95 -5.90 -15.89
CA PRO A 82 6.49 -7.21 -16.22
C PRO A 82 7.52 -7.12 -17.35
N VAL A 83 8.63 -7.84 -17.22
CA VAL A 83 9.72 -7.83 -18.21
C VAL A 83 9.39 -8.84 -19.32
N GLY A 84 9.10 -8.35 -20.53
CA GLY A 84 8.92 -9.20 -21.71
C GLY A 84 7.72 -8.85 -22.60
N ALA A 85 6.77 -8.06 -22.10
CA ALA A 85 5.60 -7.64 -22.86
C ALA A 85 5.65 -6.13 -23.19
N PHE A 86 6.18 -5.82 -24.37
CA PHE A 86 6.27 -4.43 -24.86
C PHE A 86 4.88 -3.79 -25.05
N GLY A 87 3.95 -4.54 -25.66
CA GLY A 87 2.58 -4.07 -25.89
C GLY A 87 1.85 -3.68 -24.61
N ASP A 88 1.98 -4.50 -23.56
CA ASP A 88 1.39 -4.18 -22.25
C ASP A 88 2.03 -2.91 -21.67
N THR A 89 3.35 -2.78 -21.71
CA THR A 89 4.03 -1.59 -21.20
C THR A 89 3.52 -0.31 -21.90
N LEU A 90 3.32 -0.35 -23.22
CA LEU A 90 2.74 0.75 -23.99
C LEU A 90 1.30 1.06 -23.58
N ALA A 91 0.47 0.04 -23.38
CA ALA A 91 -0.93 0.22 -22.98
C ALA A 91 -1.07 0.80 -21.57
N TRP A 92 -0.20 0.40 -20.65
CA TRP A 92 -0.26 0.78 -19.23
C TRP A 92 0.47 2.09 -18.90
N MET A 93 1.48 2.51 -19.69
CA MET A 93 2.25 3.73 -19.44
C MET A 93 1.39 5.02 -19.35
N PRO A 94 0.39 5.25 -20.22
CA PRO A 94 -0.49 6.42 -20.11
C PRO A 94 -1.30 6.42 -18.80
N TYR A 95 -1.62 5.25 -18.24
CA TYR A 95 -2.30 5.14 -16.96
C TYR A 95 -1.35 5.48 -15.80
N ALA A 96 -0.11 5.01 -15.83
CA ALA A 96 0.93 5.40 -14.87
C ALA A 96 1.16 6.92 -14.87
N ASN A 97 1.23 7.52 -16.05
CA ASN A 97 1.33 8.98 -16.20
C ASN A 97 0.10 9.72 -15.64
N ARG A 98 -1.10 9.22 -15.92
CA ARG A 98 -2.34 9.79 -15.34
C ARG A 98 -2.36 9.68 -13.83
N PHE A 99 -1.88 8.58 -13.26
CA PHE A 99 -1.74 8.41 -11.81
C PHE A 99 -0.81 9.47 -11.23
N ALA A 100 0.39 9.65 -11.79
CA ALA A 100 1.34 10.68 -11.36
C ALA A 100 0.72 12.08 -11.34
N LYS A 101 0.04 12.45 -12.43
CA LYS A 101 -0.59 13.78 -12.57
C LYS A 101 -1.78 13.96 -11.64
N LYS A 102 -2.67 12.97 -11.55
CA LYS A 102 -3.89 13.04 -10.72
C LYS A 102 -3.57 13.13 -9.24
N HIS A 103 -2.53 12.43 -8.80
CA HIS A 103 -2.18 12.29 -7.40
C HIS A 103 -1.01 13.17 -6.95
N GLY A 104 -0.35 13.89 -7.87
CA GLY A 104 0.83 14.69 -7.55
C GLY A 104 1.99 13.84 -7.00
N ALA A 105 2.09 12.58 -7.42
CA ALA A 105 3.06 11.63 -6.92
C ALA A 105 4.33 11.60 -7.78
N HIS A 106 5.49 11.38 -7.16
CA HIS A 106 6.75 11.16 -7.86
C HIS A 106 6.85 9.70 -8.32
N VAL A 107 6.28 9.42 -9.49
CA VAL A 107 6.23 8.06 -10.04
C VAL A 107 7.56 7.66 -10.66
N THR A 108 8.01 6.48 -10.28
CA THR A 108 9.16 5.79 -10.85
C THR A 108 8.69 4.50 -11.50
N CYS A 109 8.97 4.31 -12.78
CA CYS A 109 8.57 3.13 -13.55
C CYS A 109 9.75 2.17 -13.70
N ALA A 110 9.62 0.95 -13.19
CA ALA A 110 10.62 -0.10 -13.37
C ALA A 110 10.25 -0.97 -14.58
N LEU A 111 11.07 -0.91 -15.64
CA LEU A 111 10.81 -1.61 -16.90
C LEU A 111 12.10 -2.06 -17.60
N SER A 112 11.97 -2.77 -18.71
CA SER A 112 13.12 -3.28 -19.48
C SER A 112 13.95 -2.14 -20.06
N GLY A 113 15.26 -2.19 -19.87
CA GLY A 113 16.17 -1.13 -20.34
C GLY A 113 16.16 -0.88 -21.84
N LEU A 114 15.64 -1.81 -22.65
CA LEU A 114 15.48 -1.63 -24.10
C LEU A 114 14.39 -0.59 -24.43
N ILE A 115 13.39 -0.43 -23.56
CA ILE A 115 12.19 0.37 -23.82
C ILE A 115 12.25 1.73 -23.08
N SER A 116 13.02 1.82 -21.99
CA SER A 116 13.23 3.04 -21.20
C SER A 116 13.48 4.30 -22.03
N PRO A 117 14.40 4.29 -23.02
CA PRO A 117 14.76 5.51 -23.74
C PRO A 117 13.61 6.09 -24.58
N LEU A 118 12.64 5.25 -24.98
CA LEU A 118 11.47 5.68 -25.74
C LEU A 118 10.52 6.52 -24.87
N PHE A 119 10.35 6.11 -23.62
CA PHE A 119 9.42 6.77 -22.70
C PHE A 119 10.04 7.95 -21.96
N GLU A 120 11.34 7.95 -21.72
CA GLU A 120 12.05 9.08 -21.10
C GLU A 120 11.83 10.39 -21.88
N LYS A 121 11.83 10.32 -23.23
CA LYS A 121 11.54 11.48 -24.08
C LYS A 121 10.08 11.92 -24.02
N ALA A 122 9.15 10.96 -23.93
CA ALA A 122 7.72 11.24 -23.93
C ALA A 122 7.19 11.71 -22.56
N TYR A 123 7.84 11.29 -21.46
CA TYR A 123 7.41 11.53 -20.08
C TYR A 123 8.60 11.97 -19.20
N PRO A 124 9.11 13.20 -19.36
CA PRO A 124 10.31 13.66 -18.66
C PRO A 124 10.13 13.79 -17.13
N HIS A 125 8.89 13.90 -16.66
CA HIS A 125 8.56 13.99 -15.23
C HIS A 125 8.46 12.62 -14.53
N ILE A 126 8.54 11.52 -15.27
CA ILE A 126 8.54 10.16 -14.73
C ILE A 126 9.97 9.65 -14.72
N ARG A 127 10.40 9.10 -13.57
CA ARG A 127 11.72 8.46 -13.48
C ARG A 127 11.63 7.03 -14.00
N PHE A 128 12.63 6.59 -14.76
CA PHE A 128 12.67 5.22 -15.27
C PHE A 128 13.84 4.46 -14.64
N LEU A 129 13.52 3.32 -14.01
CA LEU A 129 14.51 2.40 -13.49
C LEU A 129 14.66 1.21 -14.44
N ARG A 130 15.91 0.93 -14.79
CA ARG A 130 16.26 -0.25 -15.59
C ARG A 130 16.27 -1.47 -14.67
N THR A 131 15.24 -2.30 -14.79
CA THR A 131 15.23 -3.59 -14.11
C THR A 131 16.31 -4.50 -14.72
N ARG A 132 17.43 -4.69 -14.01
CA ARG A 132 18.38 -5.77 -14.33
C ARG A 132 17.67 -7.08 -13.98
N ARG A 133 17.68 -8.07 -14.89
CA ARG A 133 17.14 -9.41 -14.61
C ARG A 133 17.85 -10.01 -13.39
N SER A 134 17.27 -9.86 -12.21
CA SER A 134 17.42 -10.76 -11.07
C SER A 134 16.16 -10.69 -10.22
N LEU A 135 15.09 -11.31 -10.71
CA LEU A 135 14.02 -11.75 -9.82
C LEU A 135 14.51 -13.05 -9.19
N THR A 136 15.12 -12.95 -8.01
CA THR A 136 15.18 -14.10 -7.10
C THR A 136 13.74 -14.54 -6.86
N LYS A 137 13.41 -15.78 -7.25
CA LYS A 137 12.13 -16.44 -7.00
C LYS A 137 11.76 -16.30 -5.52
N GLY A 138 10.60 -15.72 -5.23
CA GLY A 138 10.11 -15.58 -3.86
C GLY A 138 8.77 -14.85 -3.77
N SER A 139 7.71 -15.47 -4.30
CA SER A 139 6.28 -15.18 -4.15
C SER A 139 5.61 -15.05 -5.52
N ALA A 140 4.92 -16.10 -5.92
CA ALA A 140 4.06 -16.13 -7.09
C ALA A 140 2.99 -15.04 -6.97
N THR A 141 3.23 -13.91 -7.63
CA THR A 141 2.22 -12.89 -7.89
C THR A 141 1.92 -12.97 -9.38
N HIS A 142 0.89 -13.73 -9.74
CA HIS A 142 0.29 -13.67 -11.07
C HIS A 142 -0.45 -12.34 -11.19
N SER A 143 0.30 -11.26 -11.45
CA SER A 143 -0.25 -9.98 -11.84
C SER A 143 -0.11 -9.86 -13.35
N THR A 144 -1.24 -9.77 -14.06
CA THR A 144 -1.30 -9.45 -15.48
C THR A 144 -1.09 -7.96 -15.77
N GLY A 145 -0.84 -7.15 -14.74
CA GLY A 145 -0.60 -5.71 -14.84
C GLY A 145 0.50 -5.22 -13.89
N PRO A 146 0.85 -3.92 -13.97
CA PRO A 146 1.86 -3.35 -13.11
C PRO A 146 1.39 -3.32 -11.65
N ILE A 147 2.30 -3.63 -10.73
CA ILE A 147 2.05 -3.53 -9.29
C ILE A 147 2.47 -2.12 -8.84
N VAL A 148 1.55 -1.47 -8.12
CA VAL A 148 1.70 -0.13 -7.52
C VAL A 148 1.86 -0.27 -6.02
#